data_AF-A0A7V0XZJ4-F1
#
_entry.id   AF-A0A7V0XZJ4-F1
#
_cell.length_a   1.000
_cell.length_b   1.000
_cell.length_c   1.000
_cell.angle_alpha   90.00
_cell.angle_beta   90.00
_cell.angle_gamma   90.00
#
_symmetry.space_group_name_H-M   'P 1'
#
loop_
_entity.id
_entity.type
_entity.pdbx_description
1 polymer ?
#
loop_
_entity_poly.entity_id
_entity_poly.type
_entity_poly.pdbx_seq_one_letter_code
_entity_poly.pdbx_strand_id
1 'polypeptide(L)' 'MPHKNDVPYLLHIRDAVNDIKKFIDGMDFLSFSQNDLVASAVIRKLEIINVKRSRCRRINSKIICKNK' A
#
# COMPACT_ATOMS: atom_id res chain seq x y z
N MET A 1 15.35 12.34 0.23
CA MET A 1 14.98 13.58 -0.49
C MET A 1 13.58 13.37 -1.05
N PRO A 2 12.59 14.25 -0.80
CA PRO A 2 11.23 14.04 -1.28
C PRO A 2 11.21 14.27 -2.80
N HIS A 3 10.71 13.29 -3.55
CA HIS A 3 10.71 13.36 -5.01
C HIS A 3 9.48 14.16 -5.47
N LYS A 4 9.65 14.90 -6.56
CA LYS A 4 8.67 15.84 -7.14
C LYS A 4 7.28 15.24 -7.47
N ASN A 5 7.11 13.92 -7.34
CA ASN A 5 5.90 13.16 -7.67
C ASN A 5 5.46 12.21 -6.53
N ASP A 6 5.65 12.60 -5.26
CA ASP A 6 5.17 11.79 -4.13
C ASP A 6 3.64 11.89 -3.94
N VAL A 7 2.99 12.89 -4.57
CA VAL A 7 1.54 13.15 -4.44
C VAL A 7 0.68 11.92 -4.80
N PRO A 8 0.85 11.23 -5.95
CA PRO A 8 0.07 10.03 -6.27
C PRO A 8 0.29 8.89 -5.27
N TYR A 9 1.49 8.80 -4.69
CA TYR A 9 1.80 7.78 -3.69
C TYR A 9 1.09 8.09 -2.35
N LEU A 10 1.11 9.34 -1.92
CA LEU A 10 0.38 9.80 -0.74
C LEU A 10 -1.14 9.66 -0.91
N LEU A 11 -1.66 9.91 -2.12
CA LEU A 11 -3.08 9.67 -2.44
C LEU A 11 -3.43 8.18 -2.31
N HIS A 12 -2.60 7.28 -2.85
CA HIS A 12 -2.83 5.84 -2.70
C HIS A 12 -2.76 5.36 -1.23
N ILE A 13 -1.86 5.92 -0.42
CA ILE A 13 -1.80 5.64 1.02
C ILE A 13 -3.08 6.12 1.69
N ARG A 14 -3.47 7.36 1.44
CA ARG A 14 -4.69 7.97 2.00
C ARG A 14 -5.92 7.13 1.66
N ASP A 15 -6.07 6.74 0.41
CA ASP A 15 -7.23 5.96 -0.04
C ASP A 15 -7.25 4.56 0.61
N ALA A 16 -6.09 3.91 0.74
CA ALA A 16 -5.99 2.64 1.44
C ALA A 16 -6.24 2.75 2.96
N VAL A 17 -5.83 3.83 3.61
CA VAL A 17 -6.16 4.12 5.01
C VAL A 17 -7.66 4.37 5.18
N ASN A 18 -8.29 5.09 4.25
CA ASN A 18 -9.74 5.30 4.26
C ASN A 18 -10.51 3.99 4.08
N ASP A 19 -10.04 3.08 3.23
CA ASP A 19 -10.62 1.74 3.10
C ASP A 19 -10.48 0.94 4.39
N ILE A 20 -9.29 0.94 5.02
CA ILE A 20 -9.07 0.27 6.32
C ILE A 20 -10.04 0.84 7.36
N LYS A 21 -10.20 2.17 7.41
CA LYS A 21 -11.12 2.82 8.33
C LYS A 21 -12.56 2.34 8.15
N LYS A 22 -13.01 2.12 6.92
CA LYS A 22 -14.34 1.54 6.63
C LYS A 22 -14.47 0.09 7.07
N PHE A 23 -13.41 -0.70 6.99
CA PHE A 23 -13.43 -2.10 7.41
C PHE A 23 -13.50 -2.27 8.93
N ILE A 24 -12.91 -1.34 9.68
CA ILE A 24 -12.86 -1.37 11.14
C ILE A 24 -13.91 -0.46 11.80
N ASP A 25 -14.73 0.25 11.01
CA ASP A 25 -15.73 1.17 11.54
C ASP A 25 -16.78 0.41 12.35
N GLY A 26 -17.00 0.83 13.60
CA GLY A 26 -17.87 0.11 14.54
C GLY A 26 -17.32 -1.23 15.05
N MET A 27 -16.06 -1.57 14.74
CA MET A 27 -15.40 -2.79 15.22
C MET A 27 -14.45 -2.47 16.37
N ASP A 28 -14.56 -3.20 17.48
CA ASP A 28 -13.59 -3.10 18.56
C ASP A 28 -12.37 -4.01 18.31
N PHE A 29 -11.32 -3.81 19.11
CA PHE A 29 -10.06 -4.54 18.93
C PHE A 29 -10.25 -6.07 19.01
N LEU A 30 -11.09 -6.54 19.94
CA LEU A 30 -11.36 -7.97 20.12
C LEU A 30 -12.09 -8.56 18.90
N SER A 31 -13.14 -7.89 18.40
CA SER A 31 -13.85 -8.33 17.20
C SER A 31 -12.95 -8.28 15.97
N PHE A 32 -12.05 -7.30 15.87
CA PHE A 32 -11.06 -7.24 14.80
C PHE A 32 -10.07 -8.41 14.88
N SER A 33 -9.53 -8.68 16.08
CA SER A 33 -8.55 -9.75 16.29
C SER A 33 -9.12 -11.15 16.11
N GLN A 34 -10.44 -11.32 16.25
CA GLN A 34 -11.13 -12.59 16.02
C GLN A 34 -11.66 -12.73 14.59
N ASN A 35 -11.64 -11.66 13.80
CA ASN A 35 -12.11 -11.66 12.42
C ASN A 35 -10.92 -11.74 11.44
N ASP A 36 -10.45 -12.97 11.22
CA ASP A 36 -9.33 -13.28 10.31
C ASP A 36 -9.51 -12.72 8.90
N LEU A 37 -10.75 -12.64 8.41
CA LEU A 37 -11.04 -12.14 7.07
C LEU A 37 -10.79 -10.62 6.98
N VAL A 38 -11.27 -9.88 7.97
CA VAL A 38 -11.04 -8.43 8.06
C VAL A 38 -9.57 -8.13 8.34
N ALA A 39 -8.94 -8.87 9.26
CA ALA A 39 -7.51 -8.74 9.53
C ALA A 39 -6.66 -9.01 8.28
N SER A 40 -6.96 -10.08 7.53
CA SER A 40 -6.27 -10.41 6.28
C SER A 40 -6.46 -9.34 5.21
N ALA A 41 -7.67 -8.77 5.09
CA ALA A 41 -7.95 -7.68 4.14
C ALA A 41 -7.14 -6.42 4.48
N VAL A 42 -7.04 -6.06 5.76
CA VAL A 42 -6.23 -4.93 6.23
C VAL A 42 -4.74 -5.16 5.98
N ILE A 43 -4.21 -6.34 6.32
CA ILE A 43 -2.82 -6.71 6.05
C ILE A 43 -2.53 -6.62 4.55
N ARG A 44 -3.41 -7.13 3.70
CA ARG A 44 -3.26 -7.08 2.24
C ARG A 44 -3.22 -5.65 1.69
N LYS A 45 -4.04 -4.75 2.23
CA LYS A 45 -4.02 -3.32 1.84
C LYS A 45 -2.69 -2.66 2.23
N LEU A 46 -2.14 -2.99 3.39
CA LEU A 46 -0.83 -2.51 3.85
C LEU A 46 0.32 -3.07 2.99
N GLU A 47 0.26 -4.35 2.61
CA GLU A 47 1.23 -4.93 1.67
C GLU A 47 1.24 -4.22 0.32
N ILE A 48 0.07 -3.92 -0.25
CA ILE A 48 -0.03 -3.23 -1.54
C ILE A 48 0.58 -1.83 -1.48
N ILE A 49 0.40 -1.09 -0.37
CA ILE A 49 1.07 0.19 -0.12
C ILE A 49 2.60 0.01 -0.11
N ASN A 50 3.09 -1.02 0.58
CA ASN A 50 4.52 -1.29 0.74
C ASN A 50 5.17 -1.83 -0.55
N VAL A 51 4.47 -2.66 -1.32
CA VAL A 51 4.93 -3.16 -2.62
C VAL A 51 5.04 -2.02 -3.63
N LYS A 52 4.11 -1.05 -3.64
CA LYS A 52 4.23 0.15 -4.48
C LYS A 52 5.49 0.97 -4.14
N ARG A 53 5.90 1.01 -2.87
CA ARG A 53 7.17 1.64 -2.44
C ARG A 53 8.38 0.90 -3.01
N SER A 54 8.39 -0.43 -2.93
CA SER A 54 9.51 -1.28 -3.35
C SER A 54 9.62 -1.42 -4.88
N ARG A 55 8.50 -1.39 -5.61
CA ARG A 55 8.46 -1.48 -7.08
C ARG A 55 8.94 -0.21 -7.78
N CYS A 56 9.02 0.91 -7.05
CA CYS A 56 9.61 2.16 -7.54
C CYS A 56 11.14 2.06 -7.80
N ARG A 57 11.82 0.97 -7.39
CA ARG A 57 13.23 0.72 -7.76
C ARG A 57 13.44 0.08 -9.15
N ARG A 58 12.38 -0.34 -9.86
CA ARG A 58 12.52 -1.17 -11.08
C ARG A 58 12.12 -0.50 -12.40
N ILE A 59 11.96 0.83 -12.42
CA ILE A 59 11.72 1.58 -13.67
C ILE A 59 13.02 2.20 -14.22
N ASN A 60 14.15 2.10 -13.49
CA ASN A 60 15.48 2.47 -14.00
C ASN A 60 16.20 1.37 -14.81
N SER A 61 15.59 0.22 -15.09
CA SER A 61 16.25 -0.84 -15.90
C SER A 61 15.97 -0.76 -17.40
N LYS A 62 15.26 0.27 -17.89
CA LYS A 62 15.13 0.53 -19.35
C LYS A 62 16.45 0.96 -20.01
N ILE A 63 17.56 0.97 -19.26
CA ILE A 63 18.91 1.36 -19.70
C ILE A 63 19.80 0.14 -20.09
N ILE A 64 19.46 -1.11 -19.74
CA ILE A 64 20.30 -2.28 -20.07
C ILE A 64 19.62 -3.22 -21.07
N CYS A 65 18.95 -2.65 -22.09
CA CYS A 65 18.59 -3.36 -23.33
C CYS A 65 19.08 -2.60 -24.58
N LYS A 66 20.08 -1.72 -24.45
CA LYS A 66 20.77 -1.13 -25.60
C LYS A 66 22.27 -1.09 -25.32
N ASN A 67 22.97 -2.13 -25.76
CA ASN A 67 24.14 -2.05 -26.64
C ASN A 67 24.99 -3.34 -26.54
N LYS A 68 25.04 -4.03 -27.67
CA LYS A 68 25.82 -5.24 -28.03
C LYS A 68 25.26 -6.58 -27.59
#